data_AF-A0A5E4CBY9-F1
#
_entry.id   AF-A0A5E4CBY9-F1
#
_cell.length_a   1.000
_cell.length_b   1.000
_cell.length_c   1.000
_cell.angle_alpha   90.00
_cell.angle_beta   90.00
_cell.angle_gamma   90.00
#
_symmetry.space_group_name_H-M   'P 1'
#
loop_
_entity.id
_entity.type
_entity.pdbx_description
1 polymer ?
#
loop_
_entity_poly.entity_id
_entity_poly.type
_entity_poly.pdbx_seq_one_letter_code
_entity_poly.pdbx_strand_id
1 'polypeptide(L)' 'KRWRTDGISNVSYDAEARLISFSLETFGPLTLIQDSHVNMPFLSWELKPLEINNVLLIVTTLFTEIQIQIK' A
#
# COMPACT_ATOMS: atom_id res chain seq x y z
N LYS A 1 -16.60 7.82 -13.94
CA LYS A 1 -15.79 7.06 -12.95
C LYS A 1 -14.70 7.99 -12.44
N ARG A 2 -14.62 8.23 -11.14
CA ARG A 2 -13.59 9.09 -10.52
C ARG A 2 -12.89 8.24 -9.47
N TRP A 3 -11.58 8.42 -9.31
CA TRP A 3 -10.85 7.86 -8.18
C TRP A 3 -11.44 8.41 -6.89
N ARG A 4 -11.54 7.54 -5.88
CA ARG A 4 -12.06 7.86 -4.55
C ARG A 4 -11.19 7.18 -3.51
N THR A 5 -11.24 7.70 -2.29
CA THR A 5 -10.53 7.16 -1.12
C THR A 5 -11.49 6.48 -0.15
N ASP A 6 -12.72 6.19 -0.58
CA ASP A 6 -13.68 5.41 0.18
C ASP A 6 -13.13 3.99 0.41
N GLY A 7 -13.31 3.48 1.63
CA GLY A 7 -12.76 2.18 2.04
C GLY A 7 -11.25 2.16 2.27
N ILE A 8 -10.55 3.30 2.18
CA ILE A 8 -9.13 3.43 2.58
C ILE A 8 -9.07 4.00 4.00
N SER A 9 -8.33 3.35 4.89
CA SER A 9 -8.14 3.78 6.28
C SER A 9 -6.71 3.55 6.76
N ASN A 10 -6.39 4.02 7.98
CA ASN A 10 -5.08 3.82 8.63
C ASN A 10 -3.88 4.22 7.75
N VAL A 11 -4.02 5.31 6.99
CA VAL A 11 -2.94 5.81 6.12
C VAL A 11 -1.84 6.39 7.00
N SER A 12 -0.63 5.85 6.87
CA SER A 12 0.58 6.36 7.54
C SER A 12 1.77 6.36 6.58
N TYR A 13 2.68 7.29 6.83
CA TYR A 13 3.96 7.38 6.14
C TYR A 13 5.07 7.60 7.16
N ASP A 14 6.00 6.66 7.22
CA ASP A 14 7.24 6.76 7.97
C ASP A 14 8.39 7.05 6.99
N ALA A 15 8.92 8.27 7.08
CA ALA A 15 9.99 8.72 6.20
C ALA A 15 11.35 8.09 6.54
N GLU A 16 11.61 7.76 7.82
CA GLU A 16 12.86 7.12 8.24
C GLU A 16 12.91 5.67 7.78
N ALA A 17 11.80 4.95 7.98
CA ALA A 17 11.66 3.57 7.52
C ALA A 17 11.36 3.46 6.01
N ARG A 18 11.03 4.57 5.36
CA ARG A 18 10.51 4.63 3.98
C ARG A 18 9.35 3.65 3.79
N LEU A 19 8.41 3.69 4.73
CA LEU A 19 7.28 2.79 4.80
C LEU A 19 5.97 3.55 4.61
N ILE A 20 5.18 3.13 3.63
CA ILE A 20 3.82 3.61 3.42
C ILE A 20 2.88 2.48 3.84
N SER A 21 1.96 2.75 4.76
CA SER A 21 0.99 1.74 5.20
C SER A 21 -0.43 2.27 5.09
N PHE A 22 -1.36 1.43 4.63
CA PHE A 22 -2.79 1.74 4.62
C PHE A 22 -3.62 0.46 4.63
N SER A 23 -4.91 0.61 4.96
CA SER A 23 -5.88 -0.48 4.96
C SER A 23 -6.94 -0.28 3.88
N LEU A 24 -7.43 -1.39 3.31
CA LEU A 24 -8.52 -1.46 2.35
C LEU A 24 -9.67 -2.30 2.92
N GLU A 25 -10.90 -1.81 2.77
CA GLU A 25 -12.13 -2.57 3.07
C GLU A 25 -12.44 -3.64 2.03
N THR A 26 -11.91 -3.51 0.82
CA THR A 26 -12.12 -4.48 -0.26
C THR A 26 -10.93 -4.46 -1.21
N PHE A 27 -10.52 -5.63 -1.69
CA PHE A 27 -9.45 -5.70 -2.69
C PHE A 27 -9.92 -5.15 -4.04
N GLY A 28 -9.13 -4.26 -4.64
CA GLY A 28 -9.46 -3.66 -5.92
C GLY A 28 -8.33 -2.79 -6.49
N PRO A 29 -8.55 -2.21 -7.68
CA PRO A 29 -7.58 -1.31 -8.30
C PRO A 29 -7.33 -0.10 -7.41
N LEU A 30 -6.07 0.19 -7.14
CA LEU A 30 -5.61 1.34 -6.38
C LEU A 30 -4.53 2.10 -7.16
N THR A 31 -4.31 3.34 -6.79
CA THR A 31 -3.23 4.16 -7.34
C THR A 31 -2.58 4.96 -6.22
N LEU A 32 -1.25 5.09 -6.27
CA LEU A 32 -0.48 5.97 -5.39
C LEU A 32 -0.08 7.20 -6.21
N ILE A 33 -0.42 8.38 -5.72
CA ILE A 33 -0.03 9.66 -6.34
C ILE A 33 1.10 10.25 -5.51
N GLN A 34 2.15 10.72 -6.18
CA GLN A 34 3.31 11.34 -5.56
C GLN A 34 3.45 12.77 -6.07
N ASP A 35 3.80 13.70 -5.17
CA ASP A 35 4.01 15.10 -5.54
C ASP A 35 5.33 15.33 -6.30
N SER A 36 6.28 14.41 -6.19
CA SER A 36 7.60 14.47 -6.85
C SER A 36 7.85 13.25 -7.72
N HIS A 37 8.56 13.43 -8.83
CA HIS A 37 9.00 12.33 -9.70
C HIS A 37 10.10 11.51 -9.01
N VAL A 38 9.70 10.50 -8.25
CA VAL A 38 10.59 9.52 -7.63
C VAL A 38 10.69 8.31 -8.55
N ASN A 39 11.92 7.88 -8.84
CA ASN A 39 12.12 6.59 -9.49
C ASN A 39 11.76 5.49 -8.49
N MET A 40 10.57 4.90 -8.65
CA MET A 40 10.05 3.83 -7.79
C MET A 40 9.94 2.52 -8.60
N PRO A 41 11.08 1.92 -9.01
CA PRO A 41 11.04 0.66 -9.73
C PRO A 41 10.55 -0.43 -8.78
N PHE A 42 9.55 -1.17 -9.26
CA PHE A 42 9.04 -2.37 -8.62
C PHE A 42 10.15 -3.43 -8.52
N LEU A 43 10.31 -4.03 -7.35
CA LEU A 43 11.25 -5.13 -7.12
C LEU A 43 10.51 -6.46 -6.90
N SER A 44 9.60 -6.49 -5.93
CA SER A 44 8.86 -7.69 -5.54
C SER A 44 7.56 -7.36 -4.83
N TRP A 45 6.70 -8.38 -4.68
CA TRP A 45 5.55 -8.34 -3.79
C TRP A 45 5.45 -9.63 -3.00
N GLU A 46 4.85 -9.55 -1.81
CA GLU A 46 4.57 -10.68 -0.93
C GLU A 46 3.16 -10.55 -0.33
N LEU A 47 2.43 -11.64 -0.25
CA LEU A 47 1.10 -11.68 0.34
C LEU A 47 1.12 -12.60 1.57
N LYS A 48 0.87 -12.03 2.76
CA LYS A 48 0.92 -12.74 4.04
C LYS A 48 -0.47 -12.80 4.68
N PRO A 49 -1.00 -14.00 5.00
CA PRO A 49 -2.20 -14.09 5.82
C PRO A 49 -1.90 -13.54 7.22
N LEU A 50 -2.81 -12.73 7.76
CA LEU A 50 -2.70 -12.22 9.14
C LEU A 50 -3.67 -12.98 10.06
N GLU A 51 -4.95 -12.89 9.74
CA GLU A 51 -6.06 -13.51 10.47
C GLU A 51 -7.13 -13.99 9.48
N ILE A 52 -8.25 -14.53 10.00
CA ILE A 52 -9.39 -14.89 9.15
C ILE A 52 -9.87 -13.65 8.39
N ASN A 53 -9.98 -13.77 7.06
CA ASN A 53 -10.35 -12.70 6.13
C ASN A 53 -9.42 -11.47 6.13
N ASN A 54 -8.22 -11.57 6.73
CA ASN A 54 -7.26 -10.45 6.77
C ASN A 54 -5.96 -10.86 6.10
N VAL A 55 -5.45 -10.01 5.20
CA VAL A 55 -4.20 -10.27 4.48
C VAL A 55 -3.37 -9.00 4.34
N LEU A 56 -2.06 -9.15 4.43
CA LEU A 56 -1.09 -8.08 4.21
C LEU A 56 -0.42 -8.28 2.86
N LEU A 57 -0.61 -7.34 1.95
CA LEU A 57 0.15 -7.23 0.71
C LEU A 57 1.31 -6.26 0.94
N ILE A 58 2.53 -6.76 0.80
CA ILE A 58 3.76 -5.99 0.88
C ILE A 58 4.29 -5.81 -0.53
N VAL A 59 4.51 -4.58 -0.97
CA VAL A 59 5.14 -4.25 -2.25
C VAL A 59 6.47 -3.57 -1.96
N THR A 60 7.55 -4.21 -2.35
CA THR A 60 8.89 -3.68 -2.16
C THR A 60 9.34 -2.99 -3.44
N THR A 61 9.74 -1.73 -3.32
CA THR A 61 10.33 -0.94 -4.40
C THR A 61 11.74 -0.53 -4.00
N LEU A 62 12.51 0.02 -4.93
CA LEU A 62 13.86 0.49 -4.61
C LEU A 62 13.89 1.64 -3.60
N PHE A 63 12.82 2.44 -3.53
CA PHE A 63 12.78 3.62 -2.69
C PHE A 63 12.00 3.42 -1.39
N THR A 64 10.91 2.66 -1.43
CA THR A 64 9.97 2.52 -0.31
C THR A 64 9.36 1.13 -0.28
N GLU A 65 8.96 0.71 0.92
CA GLU A 65 8.05 -0.43 1.10
C GLU A 65 6.62 0.09 1.24
N ILE A 66 5.67 -0.61 0.60
CA ILE A 66 4.24 -0.31 0.68
C ILE A 66 3.55 -1.50 1.33
N GLN A 67 2.88 -1.26 2.45
CA GLN A 67 2.12 -2.27 3.18
C GLN A 67 0.63 -1.97 3.06
N ILE A 68 -0.10 -2.93 2.50
CA ILE A 68 -1.52 -2.81 2.21
C ILE A 68 -2.25 -3.90 2.98
N GLN A 69 -2.91 -3.53 4.07
CA GLN A 69 -3.75 -4.45 4.81
C GLN A 69 -5.14 -4.51 4.18
N ILE A 70 -5.59 -5.70 3.79
CA ILE A 70 -6.90 -5.91 3.20
C ILE A 70 -7.72 -6.69 4.23
N LYS A 71 -8.90 -6.16 4.56
CA LYS A 71 -9.88 -6.73 5.49
C LYS A 71 -11.06 -7.37 4.77
#